data_AF-A0A2E7T2A8-F1
#
_entry.id   AF-A0A2E7T2A8-F1
#
_cell.length_a   1.000
_cell.length_b   1.000
_cell.length_c   1.000
_cell.angle_alpha   90.00
_cell.angle_beta   90.00
_cell.angle_gamma   90.00
#
_symmetry.space_group_name_H-M   'P 1'
#
loop_
_entity.id
_entity.type
_entity.pdbx_description
1 polymer ?
#
loop_
_entity_poly.entity_id
_entity_poly.type
_entity_poly.pdbx_seq_one_letter_code
_entity_poly.pdbx_strand_id
1 'polypeptide(L)'
;SSLAWIVIAFLTSTAGFMLLRLKRGSFSGSLIVLSIFGMVVYSFVNTSLQIAIDILQGNAYEFNVQNIINTLSVPFGWIAVLWVTMTILKGLRQKQAQSDRYWGI
;
A
#
# COMPACT_ATOMS: atom_id res chain seq x y z
N SER A 1 21.86 7.93 1.18
CA SER A 1 21.31 6.97 2.17
C SER A 1 20.29 7.54 3.16
N SER A 2 19.65 8.70 2.90
CA SER A 2 18.58 9.26 3.74
C SER A 2 17.16 8.91 3.25
N LEU A 3 17.01 8.71 1.94
CA LEU A 3 15.72 8.46 1.28
C LEU A 3 15.06 7.15 1.74
N ALA A 4 15.82 6.07 1.93
CA ALA A 4 15.29 4.79 2.41
C ALA A 4 14.70 4.89 3.83
N TRP A 5 15.37 5.59 4.74
CA TRP A 5 14.90 5.79 6.12
C TRP A 5 13.63 6.63 6.18
N ILE A 6 13.50 7.63 5.31
CA ILE A 6 12.29 8.45 5.20
C ILE A 6 11.12 7.58 4.71
N VAL A 7 11.34 6.73 3.71
CA VAL A 7 10.30 5.82 3.18
C VAL A 7 9.84 4.84 4.26
N ILE A 8 10.77 4.25 5.02
CA ILE A 8 10.45 3.32 6.11
C ILE A 8 9.67 4.01 7.24
N ALA A 9 10.08 5.21 7.64
CA ALA A 9 9.39 5.98 8.67
C ALA A 9 7.97 6.35 8.25
N PHE A 10 7.79 6.74 6.98
CA PHE A 10 6.49 7.09 6.43
C PHE A 10 5.54 5.89 6.34
N LEU A 11 6.06 4.74 5.91
CA LEU A 11 5.32 3.47 5.86
C LEU A 11 4.88 3.04 7.27
N THR A 12 5.78 3.13 8.24
CA THR A 12 5.50 2.76 9.63
C THR A 12 4.43 3.67 10.25
N SER A 13 4.53 4.98 10.01
CA SER A 13 3.55 5.95 10.49
C SER A 13 2.16 5.69 9.88
N THR A 14 2.11 5.42 8.57
CA THR A 14 0.87 5.11 7.85
C THR A 14 0.24 3.80 8.34
N ALA A 15 1.06 2.75 8.56
CA ALA A 15 0.61 1.47 9.09
C ALA A 15 0.01 1.59 10.50
N GLY A 16 0.68 2.34 11.39
CA GLY A 16 0.20 2.60 12.75
C GLY A 16 -1.15 3.31 12.75
N PHE A 17 -1.29 4.34 11.92
CA PHE A 17 -2.56 5.08 11.79
C PHE A 17 -3.69 4.20 11.24
N MET A 18 -3.37 3.29 10.32
CA MET A 18 -4.34 2.39 9.71
C MET A 18 -4.83 1.30 10.67
N LEU A 19 -3.94 0.76 11.52
CA LEU A 19 -4.31 -0.16 12.59
C LEU A 19 -5.26 0.47 13.61
N LEU A 20 -5.02 1.74 13.98
CA LEU A 20 -5.94 2.47 14.86
C LEU A 20 -7.34 2.61 14.25
N ARG A 21 -7.44 2.64 12.91
CA ARG A 21 -8.72 2.73 12.19
C ARG A 21 -9.56 1.45 12.28
N LEU A 22 -8.95 0.28 12.54
CA LEU A 22 -9.70 -0.97 12.79
C LEU A 22 -10.47 -0.97 14.11
N LYS A 23 -9.96 -0.28 15.14
CA LYS A 23 -10.54 -0.31 16.48
C LYS A 23 -11.91 0.40 16.61
N ARG A 24 -12.34 1.15 15.59
CA ARG A 24 -13.60 1.93 15.59
C ARG A 24 -14.83 1.21 15.01
N GLY A 25 -14.78 -0.10 14.79
CA GLY A 25 -16.00 -0.94 14.80
C GLY A 25 -16.91 -0.95 13.56
N SER A 26 -16.46 -0.48 12.38
CA SER A 26 -17.23 -0.69 11.12
C SER A 26 -16.40 -1.48 10.11
N PHE A 27 -16.71 -2.77 10.00
CA PHE A 27 -15.85 -3.79 9.39
C PHE A 27 -15.98 -3.95 7.86
N SER A 28 -16.87 -3.22 7.19
CA SER A 28 -17.28 -3.61 5.83
C SER A 28 -16.28 -3.29 4.70
N GLY A 29 -15.29 -2.41 4.91
CA GLY A 29 -14.28 -2.11 3.88
C GLY A 29 -12.86 -1.88 4.41
N SER A 30 -12.69 -1.64 5.71
CA SER A 30 -11.38 -1.34 6.29
C SER A 30 -10.46 -2.56 6.32
N LEU A 31 -11.00 -3.78 6.46
CA LEU A 31 -10.22 -5.01 6.42
C LEU A 31 -9.60 -5.27 5.05
N ILE A 32 -10.38 -5.10 3.98
CA ILE A 32 -9.90 -5.33 2.61
C ILE A 32 -8.75 -4.37 2.30
N VAL A 33 -8.92 -3.09 2.64
CA VAL A 33 -7.85 -2.10 2.45
C VAL A 33 -6.64 -2.46 3.30
N LEU A 34 -6.83 -2.94 4.54
CA LEU A 34 -5.72 -3.36 5.40
C LEU A 34 -4.94 -4.53 4.79
N SER A 35 -5.61 -5.55 4.29
CA SER A 35 -4.94 -6.70 3.66
C SER A 35 -4.14 -6.27 2.43
N ILE A 36 -4.72 -5.41 1.58
CA ILE A 36 -4.02 -4.88 0.40
C ILE A 36 -2.84 -4.00 0.83
N PHE A 37 -3.00 -3.18 1.87
CA PHE A 37 -1.91 -2.37 2.41
C PHE A 37 -0.78 -3.23 2.98
N GLY A 38 -1.10 -4.32 3.69
CA GLY A 38 -0.12 -5.32 4.12
C GLY A 38 0.65 -5.90 2.95
N MET A 39 -0.04 -6.17 1.83
CA MET A 39 0.58 -6.67 0.60
C MET A 39 1.50 -5.63 -0.06
N VAL A 40 1.14 -4.35 -0.03
CA VAL A 40 2.04 -3.25 -0.45
C VAL A 40 3.32 -3.31 0.38
N VAL A 41 3.21 -3.31 1.71
CA VAL A 41 4.40 -3.35 2.59
C VAL A 41 5.24 -4.60 2.33
N TYR A 42 4.62 -5.77 2.24
CA TYR A 42 5.30 -7.03 1.92
C TYR A 42 6.08 -6.94 0.60
N SER A 43 5.47 -6.38 -0.46
CA SER A 43 6.11 -6.27 -1.76
C SER A 43 7.37 -5.39 -1.73
N PHE A 44 7.36 -4.29 -0.96
CA PHE A 44 8.54 -3.45 -0.77
C PHE A 44 9.65 -4.17 0.00
N VAL A 45 9.29 -4.84 1.09
CA VAL A 45 10.25 -5.61 1.90
C VAL A 45 10.88 -6.73 1.08
N ASN A 46 10.07 -7.53 0.39
CA ASN A 46 10.53 -8.61 -0.46
C ASN A 46 11.48 -8.12 -1.56
N THR A 47 11.11 -7.02 -2.22
CA THR A 47 11.94 -6.40 -3.27
C THR A 47 13.29 -5.92 -2.70
N SER A 48 13.28 -5.24 -1.56
CA SER A 48 14.52 -4.80 -0.90
C SER A 48 15.42 -5.97 -0.47
N LEU A 49 14.82 -7.08 -0.03
CA LEU A 49 15.55 -8.29 0.35
C LEU A 49 16.19 -8.95 -0.86
N GLN A 50 15.49 -9.04 -1.98
CA GLN A 50 16.04 -9.57 -3.23
C GLN A 50 17.24 -8.75 -3.71
N ILE A 51 17.14 -7.41 -3.69
CA ILE A 51 18.27 -6.54 -4.03
C ILE A 51 19.46 -6.78 -3.09
N ALA A 52 19.20 -6.92 -1.79
CA ALA A 52 20.26 -7.18 -0.81
C ALA A 52 20.96 -8.54 -1.07
N ILE A 53 20.20 -9.57 -1.42
CA ILE A 53 20.72 -10.89 -1.78
C ILE A 53 21.57 -10.81 -3.06
N ASP A 54 21.10 -10.12 -4.10
CA ASP A 54 21.83 -9.97 -5.36
C ASP A 54 23.19 -9.30 -5.16
N ILE A 55 23.23 -8.23 -4.35
CA ILE A 55 24.48 -7.54 -3.99
C ILE A 55 25.43 -8.48 -3.22
N LEU A 56 24.89 -9.29 -2.29
CA LEU A 56 25.68 -10.26 -1.51
C LEU A 56 26.25 -11.39 -2.36
N GLN A 57 25.56 -11.78 -3.44
CA GLN A 57 26.00 -12.83 -4.37
C GLN A 57 27.08 -12.34 -5.35
N GLY A 58 27.49 -11.08 -5.27
CA GLY A 58 28.51 -10.50 -6.15
C GLY A 58 27.99 -10.10 -7.53
N ASN A 59 26.68 -10.21 -7.77
CA ASN A 59 26.05 -9.56 -8.91
C ASN A 59 26.05 -8.07 -8.60
N ALA A 60 26.91 -7.29 -9.25
CA ALA A 60 26.83 -5.84 -9.18
C ALA A 60 25.45 -5.45 -9.71
N TYR A 61 24.52 -5.12 -8.80
CA TYR A 61 23.21 -4.62 -9.17
C TYR A 61 23.45 -3.30 -9.91
N GLU A 62 23.56 -3.37 -11.24
CA GLU A 62 23.76 -2.18 -12.05
C GLU A 62 22.52 -1.34 -11.90
N PHE A 63 22.70 -0.10 -11.41
CA PHE A 63 21.66 0.92 -11.34
C PHE A 63 21.29 1.41 -12.75
N ASN A 64 20.76 0.51 -13.55
CA ASN A 64 20.15 0.78 -14.84
C ASN A 64 18.67 1.11 -14.59
N VAL A 65 18.18 2.16 -15.24
CA VAL A 65 16.78 2.60 -15.17
C VAL A 65 15.82 1.45 -15.46
N GLN A 66 16.15 0.57 -16.42
CA GLN A 66 15.32 -0.60 -16.74
C GLN A 66 15.20 -1.58 -15.57
N ASN A 67 16.31 -1.85 -14.87
CA ASN A 67 16.32 -2.76 -13.73
C ASN A 67 15.56 -2.17 -12.55
N ILE A 68 15.73 -0.87 -12.30
CA ILE A 68 14.98 -0.17 -11.24
C ILE A 68 13.47 -0.25 -11.49
N ILE A 69 13.03 -0.01 -12.73
CA ILE A 69 11.62 -0.08 -13.10
C ILE A 69 11.09 -1.52 -12.98
N ASN A 70 11.82 -2.51 -13.48
CA ASN A 70 11.40 -3.91 -13.41
C ASN A 70 11.26 -4.37 -11.95
N THR A 71 12.23 -4.04 -11.10
CA THR A 71 12.25 -4.42 -9.69
C THR A 71 11.15 -3.71 -8.89
N LEU A 72 10.84 -2.45 -9.21
CA LEU A 72 9.78 -1.69 -8.54
C LEU A 72 8.39 -1.90 -9.14
N SER A 73 8.27 -2.59 -10.29
CA SER A 73 6.99 -2.80 -10.98
C SER A 73 5.95 -3.49 -10.09
N VAL A 74 6.38 -4.51 -9.35
CA VAL A 74 5.53 -5.28 -8.43
C VAL A 74 5.00 -4.42 -7.27
N PRO A 75 5.85 -3.70 -6.49
CA PRO A 75 5.34 -2.83 -5.44
C PRO A 75 4.47 -1.67 -5.95
N PHE A 76 4.80 -1.08 -7.11
CA PHE A 76 3.94 -0.06 -7.73
C PHE A 76 2.58 -0.62 -8.17
N GLY A 77 2.55 -1.86 -8.67
CA GLY A 77 1.30 -2.56 -8.99
C GLY A 77 0.38 -2.66 -7.77
N TRP A 78 0.92 -3.03 -6.61
CA TRP A 78 0.14 -3.09 -5.36
C TRP A 78 -0.37 -1.72 -4.89
N ILE A 79 0.40 -0.65 -5.09
CA ILE A 79 -0.06 0.72 -4.82
C ILE A 79 -1.26 1.06 -5.71
N ALA A 80 -1.23 0.70 -6.99
CA ALA A 80 -2.36 0.92 -7.90
C ALA A 80 -3.61 0.16 -7.45
N VAL A 81 -3.48 -1.11 -7.05
CA VAL A 81 -4.59 -1.92 -6.51
C VAL A 81 -5.18 -1.30 -5.25
N LEU A 82 -4.33 -0.81 -4.34
CA LEU A 82 -4.75 -0.11 -3.14
C LEU A 82 -5.54 1.17 -3.47
N TRP A 83 -5.03 1.96 -4.42
CA TRP A 83 -5.68 3.19 -4.86
C TRP A 83 -7.06 2.93 -5.48
N VAL A 84 -7.18 1.92 -6.36
CA VAL A 84 -8.46 1.52 -6.96
C VAL A 84 -9.44 1.10 -5.87
N THR A 85 -9.00 0.25 -4.94
CA THR A 85 -9.86 -0.22 -3.84
C THR A 85 -10.35 0.94 -2.97
N MET A 86 -9.47 1.88 -2.63
CA MET A 86 -9.85 3.09 -1.89
C MET A 86 -10.85 3.95 -2.67
N THR A 87 -10.66 4.08 -3.99
CA THR A 87 -11.54 4.86 -4.87
C THR A 87 -12.94 4.25 -4.93
N ILE A 88 -13.04 2.94 -5.10
CA ILE A 88 -14.31 2.21 -5.09
C ILE A 88 -15.01 2.38 -3.75
N LEU A 89 -14.30 2.17 -2.63
CA LEU A 89 -14.89 2.31 -1.29
C LEU A 89 -15.37 3.74 -1.00
N LYS A 90 -14.66 4.76 -1.48
CA LYS A 90 -15.12 6.16 -1.40
C LYS A 90 -16.41 6.37 -2.20
N GLY A 91 -16.48 5.86 -3.42
CA GLY A 91 -17.66 5.95 -4.28
C GLY A 91 -18.89 5.23 -3.68
N LEU A 92 -18.70 4.06 -3.09
CA LEU A 92 -19.78 3.31 -2.42
C LEU A 92 -20.31 4.05 -1.18
N ARG A 93 -19.42 4.64 -0.37
CA ARG A 93 -19.83 5.44 0.80
C ARG A 93 -20.60 6.70 0.41
N GLN A 94 -20.22 7.36 -0.68
CA GLN A 94 -20.97 8.51 -1.19
C GLN A 94 -22.38 8.13 -1.64
N LYS A 95 -22.55 6.97 -2.29
CA LYS A 95 -23.87 6.45 -2.67
C LYS A 95 -24.73 6.07 -1.46
N GLN A 96 -24.15 5.46 -0.42
CA GLN A 96 -24.87 5.14 0.82
C GLN A 96 -25.36 6.41 1.53
N ALA A 97 -24.52 7.45 1.63
CA ALA A 97 -24.90 8.73 2.25
C ALA A 97 -26.03 9.46 1.49
N GLN A 98 -26.15 9.24 0.18
CA GLN A 98 -27.27 9.78 -0.62
C GLN A 98 -28.57 8.99 -0.44
N SER A 99 -28.48 7.68 -0.16
CA SER A 99 -29.64 6.82 0.08
C SER A 99 -30.30 7.10 1.44
N ASP A 100 -29.54 7.41 2.48
CA ASP A 100 -30.08 7.80 3.80
C ASP A 100 -30.83 9.14 3.76
N ARG A 101 -30.55 9.99 2.77
CA ARG A 101 -31.22 11.29 2.60
C ARG A 101 -32.63 11.18 1.99
N TYR A 102 -32.97 10.03 1.39
CA TYR A 102 -34.23 9.86 0.65
C TYR A 102 -35.38 9.28 1.49
N TRP A 103 -35.12 8.87 2.74
CA TRP A 103 -36.12 8.34 3.67
C TRP A 103 -36.68 9.40 4.64
N GLY A 104 -36.46 10.69 4.37
CA GLY A 104 -36.94 11.81 5.16
C GLY A 104 -38.15 12.54 4.57
N ILE A 105 -39.10 11.81 3.98
CA ILE A 105 -40.46 12.29 3.63
C ILE A 105 -41.47 11.29 4.18
#